data_AF-A0A529QT78-F1
#
_entry.id   AF-A0A529QT78-F1
#
_cell.length_a   1.000
_cell.length_b   1.000
_cell.length_c   1.000
_cell.angle_alpha   90.00
_cell.angle_beta   90.00
_cell.angle_gamma   90.00
#
_symmetry.space_group_name_H-M   'P 1'
#
loop_
_entity.id
_entity.type
_entity.pdbx_description
1 polymer ?
#
loop_
_entity_poly.entity_id
_entity_poly.type
_entity_poly.pdbx_seq_one_letter_code
_entity_poly.pdbx_strand_id
1 'polypeptide(L)'
;MHELPGAAMSLWWGLPFAGLLLSIATGPLLFHHLWEHHYGKIAAGWAALAVVPLAVTFGIPTAGEAVLHTLLTEYMSFIILLFALYTISGGILL
;
A
#
# COMPACT_ATOMS: atom_id res chain seq x y z
N MET A 1 -1.26 -22.88 7.98
CA MET A 1 -0.23 -21.83 7.84
C MET A 1 0.26 -21.85 6.40
N HIS A 2 -0.33 -21.04 5.52
CA HIS A 2 0.16 -20.86 4.15
C HIS A 2 0.63 -19.41 4.04
N GLU A 3 1.69 -19.09 4.76
CA GLU A 3 2.32 -17.77 4.70
C GLU A 3 3.03 -17.63 3.35
N LEU A 4 2.92 -16.44 2.74
CA LEU A 4 3.57 -16.18 1.46
C LEU A 4 5.10 -16.35 1.60
N PRO A 5 5.75 -17.17 0.76
CA PRO A 5 7.19 -17.40 0.85
C PRO A 5 7.95 -16.18 0.28
N GLY A 6 8.05 -15.12 1.08
CA GLY A 6 8.69 -13.87 0.67
C GLY A 6 10.16 -14.04 0.25
N ALA A 7 10.86 -15.01 0.83
CA ALA A 7 12.25 -15.34 0.48
C ALA A 7 12.40 -16.01 -0.91
N ALA A 8 11.32 -16.59 -1.44
CA ALA A 8 11.30 -17.23 -2.78
C ALA A 8 10.68 -16.32 -3.85
N MET A 9 10.14 -15.15 -3.48
CA MET A 9 9.57 -14.19 -4.41
C MET A 9 10.68 -13.41 -5.10
N SER A 10 10.65 -13.43 -6.44
CA SER A 10 11.57 -12.64 -7.25
C SER A 10 11.37 -11.13 -7.02
N LEU A 11 12.44 -10.35 -7.19
CA LEU A 11 12.44 -8.88 -7.15
C LEU A 11 11.37 -8.24 -8.05
N TRP A 12 10.92 -8.94 -9.08
CA TRP A 12 9.83 -8.52 -9.97
C TRP A 12 8.52 -8.19 -9.23
N TRP A 13 8.25 -8.80 -8.07
CA TRP A 13 7.07 -8.48 -7.26
C TRP A 13 7.11 -7.08 -6.63
N GLY A 14 8.29 -6.46 -6.51
CA GLY A 14 8.44 -5.08 -6.05
C GLY A 14 8.14 -4.03 -7.13
N LEU A 15 7.90 -4.45 -8.38
CA LEU A 15 7.74 -3.53 -9.51
C LEU A 15 6.49 -2.63 -9.38
N PRO A 16 5.31 -3.10 -8.93
CA PRO A 16 4.16 -2.24 -8.68
C PRO A 16 4.44 -1.16 -7.61
N PHE A 17 5.21 -1.50 -6.58
CA PHE A 17 5.61 -0.56 -5.54
C PHE A 17 6.59 0.50 -6.09
N ALA A 18 7.61 0.08 -6.86
CA ALA A 18 8.52 1.00 -7.52
C ALA A 18 7.78 1.94 -8.50
N GLY A 19 6.81 1.40 -9.25
CA GLY A 19 5.96 2.18 -10.15
C GLY A 19 5.09 3.21 -9.42
N LEU A 20 4.53 2.83 -8.27
CA LEU A 20 3.79 3.76 -7.41
C LEU A 20 4.71 4.88 -6.91
N LEU A 21 5.90 4.56 -6.41
CA LEU A 21 6.89 5.54 -5.95
C LEU A 21 7.32 6.51 -7.04
N LEU A 22 7.57 6.01 -8.24
CA LEU A 22 7.88 6.84 -9.40
C LEU A 22 6.69 7.75 -9.73
N SER A 23 5.47 7.22 -9.70
CA SER A 23 4.26 8.01 -9.96
C SER A 23 4.11 9.16 -8.97
N ILE A 24 4.27 8.91 -7.66
CA ILE A 24 4.16 9.96 -6.64
C ILE A 24 5.31 10.97 -6.68
N ALA A 25 6.49 10.56 -7.15
CA ALA A 25 7.60 11.46 -7.36
C ALA A 25 7.41 12.34 -8.60
N THR A 26 7.05 11.77 -9.75
CA THR A 26 6.98 12.49 -11.03
C THR A 26 5.65 13.18 -11.28
N GLY A 27 4.54 12.61 -10.78
CA GLY A 27 3.18 13.07 -11.04
C GLY A 27 2.93 14.51 -10.61
N PRO A 28 3.24 14.91 -9.36
CA PRO A 28 3.10 16.29 -8.91
C PRO A 28 3.97 17.28 -9.70
N LEU A 29 5.16 16.85 -10.13
CA LEU A 29 6.14 17.68 -10.84
C LEU A 29 5.75 17.95 -12.30
N LEU A 30 5.20 16.95 -12.98
CA LEU A 30 4.90 17.03 -14.42
C LEU A 30 3.45 17.47 -14.69
N PHE A 31 2.49 17.07 -13.85
CA PHE A 31 1.06 17.24 -14.12
C PHE A 31 0.24 17.50 -12.85
N HIS A 32 0.61 18.53 -12.09
CA HIS A 32 0.01 18.88 -10.78
C HIS A 32 -1.53 18.81 -10.75
N HIS A 33 -2.22 19.47 -11.69
CA HIS A 33 -3.69 19.54 -11.67
C HIS A 33 -4.39 18.20 -11.97
N LEU A 34 -3.82 17.38 -12.87
CA LEU A 34 -4.35 16.05 -13.17
C LEU A 34 -4.03 15.06 -12.03
N TRP A 35 -2.85 15.21 -11.44
CA TRP A 35 -2.37 14.37 -10.35
C TRP A 35 -3.27 14.45 -9.13
N GLU A 36 -3.61 15.65 -8.65
CA GLU A 36 -4.46 15.82 -7.47
C GLU A 36 -5.84 15.16 -7.66
N HIS A 37 -6.41 15.25 -8.86
CA HIS A 37 -7.73 14.66 -9.14
C HIS A 37 -7.69 13.14 -9.37
N HIS A 38 -6.58 12.60 -9.87
CA HIS A 38 -6.46 11.19 -10.27
C HIS A 38 -5.56 10.35 -9.37
N TYR A 39 -4.97 10.93 -8.32
CA TYR A 39 -4.08 10.25 -7.39
C TYR A 39 -4.65 8.93 -6.90
N GLY A 40 -5.91 8.95 -6.41
CA GLY A 40 -6.58 7.75 -5.92
C GLY A 40 -6.75 6.67 -6.99
N LYS A 41 -7.00 7.05 -8.25
CA LYS A 41 -7.14 6.09 -9.36
C LYS A 41 -5.81 5.48 -9.75
N ILE A 42 -4.74 6.28 -9.77
CA ILE A 42 -3.37 5.82 -10.06
C ILE A 42 -2.90 4.87 -8.96
N ALA A 43 -3.10 5.23 -7.70
CA ALA A 43 -2.78 4.38 -6.55
C ALA A 43 -3.58 3.07 -6.57
N ALA A 44 -4.88 3.13 -6.87
CA ALA A 44 -5.72 1.94 -7.01
C ALA A 44 -5.26 1.04 -8.17
N GLY A 45 -4.82 1.63 -9.28
CA GLY A 45 -4.25 0.88 -10.41
C GLY A 45 -2.99 0.10 -10.03
N TRP A 46 -2.04 0.75 -9.34
CA TRP A 46 -0.84 0.08 -8.84
C TRP A 46 -1.14 -0.96 -7.76
N ALA A 47 -2.09 -0.68 -6.86
CA ALA A 47 -2.53 -1.64 -5.85
C ALA A 47 -3.16 -2.88 -6.50
N ALA A 48 -4.00 -2.69 -7.52
CA ALA A 48 -4.56 -3.81 -8.28
C ALA A 48 -3.48 -4.60 -9.01
N LEU A 49 -2.47 -3.94 -9.60
CA LEU A 49 -1.32 -4.60 -10.21
C LEU A 49 -0.45 -5.38 -9.21
N ALA A 50 -0.49 -5.07 -7.91
CA ALA A 50 0.15 -5.88 -6.89
C ALA A 50 -0.74 -7.05 -6.43
N VAL A 51 -2.02 -6.77 -6.14
CA VAL A 51 -2.94 -7.74 -5.52
C VAL A 51 -3.51 -8.75 -6.52
N VAL A 52 -3.80 -8.34 -7.75
CA VAL A 52 -4.40 -9.23 -8.77
C VAL A 52 -3.43 -10.35 -9.16
N PRO A 53 -2.15 -10.09 -9.52
CA PRO A 53 -1.22 -11.16 -9.81
C PRO A 53 -1.01 -12.07 -8.60
N LEU A 54 -0.96 -11.50 -7.39
CA LEU A 54 -0.83 -12.27 -6.15
C LEU A 54 -2.01 -13.24 -5.97
N ALA A 55 -3.23 -12.77 -6.20
CA ALA A 55 -4.45 -13.59 -6.14
C ALA A 55 -4.49 -14.66 -7.25
N VAL A 56 -3.93 -14.38 -8.42
CA VAL A 56 -3.85 -15.35 -9.53
C VAL A 56 -2.78 -16.42 -9.26
N THR A 57 -1.62 -16.07 -8.70
CA THR A 57 -0.50 -17.01 -8.51
C THR A 57 -0.60 -17.82 -7.22
N PHE A 58 -1.09 -17.23 -6.14
CA PHE A 58 -1.18 -17.86 -4.81
C PHE A 58 -2.62 -18.17 -4.38
N GLY A 59 -3.62 -17.74 -5.16
CA GLY A 59 -5.03 -17.95 -4.90
C GLY A 59 -5.69 -16.78 -4.17
N ILE A 60 -6.97 -16.56 -4.47
CA ILE A 60 -7.82 -15.54 -3.86
C ILE A 60 -7.87 -15.64 -2.32
N PRO A 61 -8.07 -16.81 -1.68
CA PRO A 61 -8.17 -16.86 -0.22
C PRO A 61 -6.86 -16.44 0.47
N THR A 62 -5.71 -16.89 -0.02
CA THR A 62 -4.39 -16.55 0.54
C THR A 62 -4.03 -15.08 0.30
N ALA A 63 -4.28 -14.55 -0.90
CA ALA A 63 -4.06 -13.14 -1.18
C ALA A 63 -5.00 -12.24 -0.36
N GLY A 64 -6.26 -12.65 -0.19
CA GLY A 64 -7.24 -11.94 0.63
C GLY A 64 -6.86 -11.93 2.10
N GLU A 65 -6.43 -13.06 2.66
CA GLU A 65 -5.91 -13.16 4.02
C GLU A 65 -4.70 -12.26 4.23
N ALA A 66 -3.73 -12.28 3.31
CA ALA A 66 -2.54 -11.43 3.39
C ALA A 66 -2.90 -9.95 3.37
N VAL A 67 -3.75 -9.50 2.44
CA VAL A 67 -4.21 -8.10 2.35
C VAL A 67 -4.98 -7.70 3.61
N LEU A 68 -5.88 -8.56 4.08
CA LEU A 68 -6.69 -8.27 5.26
C LEU A 68 -5.83 -8.22 6.52
N HIS A 69 -4.86 -9.12 6.65
CA HIS A 69 -3.89 -9.13 7.75
C HIS A 69 -3.06 -7.84 7.76
N THR A 70 -2.50 -7.43 6.62
CA THR A 70 -1.77 -6.17 6.51
C THR A 70 -2.65 -4.97 6.87
N LEU A 71 -3.91 -4.91 6.38
CA LEU A 71 -4.82 -3.80 6.69
C LEU A 71 -5.25 -3.76 8.17
N LEU A 72 -5.65 -4.89 8.73
CA LEU A 72 -6.20 -4.95 10.09
C LEU A 72 -5.12 -5.01 11.16
N THR A 73 -4.00 -5.67 10.90
CA THR A 73 -2.97 -5.86 11.92
C THR A 73 -1.91 -4.77 11.81
N GLU A 74 -1.40 -4.46 10.62
CA GLU A 74 -0.31 -3.50 10.48
C GLU A 74 -0.84 -2.07 10.36
N TYR A 75 -1.76 -1.82 9.41
CA TYR A 75 -2.24 -0.47 9.13
C TYR A 75 -3.11 0.09 10.27
N MET A 76 -4.02 -0.72 10.82
CA MET A 76 -4.81 -0.29 11.98
C MET A 76 -3.94 -0.04 13.22
N SER A 77 -2.96 -0.91 13.51
CA SER A 77 -2.04 -0.69 14.64
C SER A 77 -1.22 0.60 14.45
N PHE A 78 -0.79 0.89 13.22
CA PHE A 78 -0.13 2.15 12.91
C PHE A 78 -1.04 3.36 13.14
N ILE A 79 -2.31 3.31 12.71
CA ILE A 79 -3.29 4.37 12.98
C ILE A 79 -3.47 4.58 14.48
N ILE A 80 -3.61 3.50 15.26
CA ILE A 80 -3.76 3.56 16.71
C ILE A 80 -2.51 4.20 17.35
N LEU A 81 -1.32 3.84 16.87
CA LEU A 81 -0.07 4.43 17.31
C LEU A 81 -0.01 5.94 17.00
N LEU A 82 -0.38 6.34 15.78
CA LEU A 82 -0.45 7.76 15.40
C LEU A 82 -1.47 8.52 16.26
N PHE A 83 -2.60 7.92 16.57
CA PHE A 83 -3.64 8.50 17.41
C PHE A 83 -3.16 8.67 18.86
N ALA A 84 -2.50 7.65 19.41
CA ALA A 84 -1.87 7.73 20.72
C ALA A 84 -0.78 8.81 20.76
N LEU A 85 0.06 8.89 19.72
CA LEU A 85 1.08 9.94 19.59
C LEU A 85 0.45 11.33 19.56
N TYR A 86 -0.60 11.53 18.76
CA TYR A 86 -1.34 12.79 18.72
C TYR A 86 -1.86 13.20 20.11
N THR A 87 -2.42 12.25 20.86
CA THR A 87 -2.97 12.48 22.20
C THR A 87 -1.88 12.84 23.21
N ILE A 88 -0.78 12.08 23.22
CA ILE A 88 0.35 12.29 24.15
C ILE A 88 1.10 13.58 23.84
N SER A 89 1.23 13.94 22.55
CA SER A 89 1.80 15.23 22.13
C SER A 89 0.91 16.44 22.47
N GLY A 90 -0.20 16.24 23.21
CA GLY A 90 -1.10 17.30 23.66
C GLY A 90 -2.07 17.79 22.59
N GLY A 91 -2.24 17.03 21.49
CA GLY A 91 -2.91 17.48 20.28
C GLY A 91 -2.11 18.61 19.66
N ILE A 92 -1.09 18.26 18.83
CA ILE A 92 -0.16 19.17 18.14
C ILE A 92 -0.71 20.61 18.12
N LEU A 93 -0.21 21.44 19.03
CA LEU A 93 -0.53 22.86 19.06
C LEU A 93 0.01 23.43 17.74
N LEU A 94 -0.87 23.55 16.73
CA LEU A 94 -0.56 24.21 15.45
C LEU A 94 -0.21 25.68 15.69
#